data_AF-A0AAV4WDQ6-F1
#
_entry.id   AF-A0AAV4WDQ6-F1
#
_cell.length_a   1.000
_cell.length_b   1.000
_cell.length_c   1.000
_cell.angle_alpha   90.00
_cell.angle_beta   90.00
_cell.angle_gamma   90.00
#
_symmetry.space_group_name_H-M   'P 1'
#
loop_
_entity.id
_entity.type
_entity.pdbx_description
1 polymer ?
#
loop_
_entity_poly.entity_id
_entity_poly.type
_entity_poly.pdbx_seq_one_letter_code
_entity_poly.pdbx_strand_id
1 'polypeptide(L)'
;MKVFIVLLLVAVTFAFEIREQPCPTNKTWGQFGDCPDSCYNTNNEDKRPCSLRLKIGCKCAPGYILLGDRDPSSNCIKPEDCP
;
A
#
# COMPACT_ATOMS: atom_id res chain seq x y z
N MET A 1 -14.70 -18.49 -39.93
CA MET A 1 -15.25 -19.13 -38.70
C MET A 1 -14.16 -19.56 -37.74
N LYS A 2 -13.18 -20.40 -38.14
CA LYS A 2 -12.07 -20.84 -37.26
C LYS A 2 -11.19 -19.70 -36.72
N VAL A 3 -10.88 -18.70 -37.55
CA VAL A 3 -10.03 -17.55 -37.16
C VAL A 3 -10.69 -16.68 -36.06
N PHE A 4 -12.00 -16.47 -36.14
CA PHE A 4 -12.75 -15.74 -35.11
C PHE A 4 -12.78 -16.48 -33.77
N ILE A 5 -12.86 -17.81 -33.80
CA ILE A 5 -12.80 -18.64 -32.58
C ILE A 5 -11.41 -18.54 -31.94
N VAL A 6 -10.34 -18.58 -32.74
CA VAL A 6 -8.97 -18.42 -32.24
C VAL A 6 -8.75 -17.04 -31.60
N LEU A 7 -9.25 -15.97 -32.24
CA LEU A 7 -9.16 -14.62 -31.70
C LEU A 7 -9.91 -14.45 -30.37
N LEU A 8 -11.10 -15.06 -30.25
CA LEU A 8 -11.87 -15.03 -29.01
C LEU A 8 -11.16 -15.77 -27.86
N LEU A 9 -10.55 -16.92 -28.14
CA LEU A 9 -9.79 -17.67 -27.13
C LEU A 9 -8.55 -16.90 -26.63
N VAL A 10 -7.85 -16.22 -27.54
CA VAL A 10 -6.69 -15.39 -27.18
C VAL A 10 -7.10 -14.18 -26.33
N ALA A 11 -8.22 -13.52 -26.65
CA ALA A 11 -8.73 -12.40 -25.85
C ALA A 11 -9.12 -12.82 -24.41
N VAL A 12 -9.69 -14.03 -24.24
CA VAL A 12 -10.08 -14.55 -22.92
C VAL A 12 -8.84 -14.82 -22.04
N THR A 13 -7.72 -15.25 -22.61
CA THR A 13 -6.48 -15.47 -21.83
C THR A 13 -5.84 -14.18 -21.31
N PHE A 14 -6.03 -13.04 -21.99
CA PHE A 14 -5.48 -11.75 -21.53
C PHE A 14 -6.33 -11.07 -20.46
N ALA A 15 -7.57 -11.50 -20.25
CA ALA A 15 -8.48 -10.88 -19.28
C ALA A 15 -8.27 -11.37 -17.83
N PHE A 16 -7.40 -12.37 -17.60
CA PHE A 16 -7.32 -13.08 -16.32
C PHE A 16 -6.28 -12.55 -15.32
N GLU A 17 -5.49 -11.53 -15.66
CA GLU A 17 -4.35 -11.07 -14.85
C GLU A 17 -4.56 -9.71 -14.15
N ILE A 18 -5.79 -9.36 -13.77
CA ILE A 18 -6.03 -8.25 -12.82
C ILE A 18 -6.34 -8.85 -11.45
N ARG A 19 -5.33 -9.47 -10.83
CA ARG A 19 -5.41 -9.80 -9.41
C ARG A 19 -5.12 -8.51 -8.64
N GLU A 20 -6.15 -7.93 -8.01
CA GLU A 20 -5.94 -6.96 -6.94
C GLU A 20 -5.01 -7.62 -5.91
N GLN A 21 -3.74 -7.21 -5.87
CA GLN A 21 -2.80 -7.78 -4.91
C GLN A 21 -3.32 -7.43 -3.51
N PRO A 22 -3.63 -8.42 -2.66
CA PRO A 22 -3.99 -8.14 -1.28
C PRO A 22 -2.83 -7.39 -0.62
N CYS A 23 -3.15 -6.46 0.28
CA CYS A 23 -2.12 -5.69 0.96
C CYS A 23 -1.13 -6.62 1.70
N PRO A 24 0.16 -6.24 1.79
CA PRO A 24 1.15 -7.00 2.53
C PRO A 24 0.76 -7.19 4.01
N THR A 25 1.46 -8.10 4.70
CA THR A 25 1.27 -8.34 6.14
C THR A 25 1.30 -7.04 6.95
N ASN A 26 0.41 -6.92 7.94
CA ASN A 26 0.22 -5.73 8.78
C ASN A 26 -0.16 -4.45 8.01
N LYS A 27 -0.65 -4.59 6.77
CA LYS A 27 -1.23 -3.51 5.99
C LYS A 27 -2.68 -3.78 5.66
N THR A 28 -3.45 -2.71 5.53
CA THR A 28 -4.87 -2.73 5.15
C THR A 28 -5.09 -1.74 4.03
N TRP A 29 -5.99 -2.06 3.10
CA TRP A 29 -6.37 -1.13 2.05
C TRP A 29 -7.19 0.01 2.64
N GLY A 30 -6.87 1.26 2.29
CA GLY A 30 -7.64 2.40 2.75
C GLY A 30 -7.05 3.75 2.33
N GLN A 31 -7.65 4.80 2.87
CA GLN A 31 -7.15 6.17 2.74
C GLN A 31 -6.18 6.49 3.87
N PHE A 32 -5.09 7.19 3.52
CA PHE A 32 -4.08 7.66 4.47
C PHE A 32 -3.51 9.02 4.04
N GLY A 33 -3.02 9.78 5.01
CA GLY A 33 -2.36 11.06 4.76
C GLY A 33 -0.96 10.89 4.18
N ASP A 34 -0.36 11.99 3.76
CA ASP A 34 1.00 12.03 3.19
C ASP A 34 2.13 12.01 4.24
N CYS A 35 1.76 12.06 5.52
CA CYS A 35 2.64 11.85 6.68
C CYS A 35 2.13 10.66 7.51
N PRO A 36 2.42 9.42 7.10
CA PRO A 36 2.17 8.25 7.94
C PRO A 36 3.12 8.23 9.15
N ASP A 37 2.65 7.68 10.27
CA ASP A 37 3.47 7.43 11.44
C ASP A 37 4.59 6.43 11.10
N SER A 38 5.79 6.68 11.61
CA SER A 38 6.98 5.85 11.40
C SER A 38 7.86 5.81 12.65
N CYS A 39 8.78 4.86 12.72
CA CYS A 39 9.79 4.80 13.79
C CYS A 39 10.65 6.07 13.88
N TYR A 40 10.74 6.84 12.79
CA TYR A 40 11.52 8.08 12.70
C TYR A 40 10.71 9.33 13.06
N ASN A 41 9.39 9.19 13.26
CA ASN A 41 8.51 10.32 13.55
C ASN A 41 7.39 9.90 14.52
N THR A 42 7.74 9.18 15.60
CA THR A 42 6.79 8.73 16.63
C THR A 42 6.21 9.88 17.45
N ASN A 43 6.91 11.01 17.57
CA ASN A 43 6.56 12.11 18.48
C ASN A 43 6.15 13.43 17.82
N ASN A 44 5.93 13.46 16.50
CA ASN A 44 5.50 14.69 15.82
C ASN A 44 6.45 15.91 16.05
N GLU A 45 7.72 15.68 16.39
CA GLU A 45 8.71 16.76 16.58
C GLU A 45 9.31 17.21 15.24
N ASP A 46 9.46 16.29 14.27
CA ASP A 46 9.92 16.59 12.92
C ASP A 46 8.74 16.87 11.95
N LYS A 47 7.90 17.84 12.33
CA LYS A 47 6.81 18.37 11.50
C LYS A 47 7.37 19.12 10.28
N ARG A 48 7.89 18.38 9.30
CA ARG A 48 7.78 18.87 7.93
C ARG A 48 6.29 19.01 7.62
N PRO A 49 5.86 20.11 6.98
CA PRO A 49 4.46 20.34 6.71
C PRO A 49 3.89 19.19 5.89
N CYS A 50 2.91 18.49 6.46
CA CYS A 50 2.10 17.55 5.73
C CYS A 50 1.21 18.35 4.77
N SER A 51 1.23 17.98 3.50
CA SER A 51 0.43 18.63 2.45
C SER A 51 -1.07 18.36 2.58
N LEU A 52 -1.49 17.56 3.59
CA LEU A 52 -2.87 17.10 3.81
C LEU A 52 -3.43 16.32 2.62
N ARG A 53 -2.55 15.83 1.75
CA ARG A 53 -2.93 15.07 0.57
C ARG A 53 -3.28 13.66 0.99
N LEU A 54 -4.52 13.27 0.72
CA LEU A 54 -4.97 11.89 0.90
C LEU A 54 -4.47 11.02 -0.25
N LYS A 55 -3.94 9.85 0.10
CA LYS A 55 -3.57 8.78 -0.81
C LYS A 55 -4.47 7.57 -0.55
N ILE A 56 -4.76 6.80 -1.60
CA ILE A 56 -5.48 5.52 -1.52
C ILE A 56 -4.47 4.41 -1.80
N GLY A 57 -4.45 3.38 -0.95
CA GLY A 57 -3.57 2.24 -1.11
C GLY A 57 -3.43 1.42 0.18
N CYS A 58 -2.38 0.62 0.26
CA CYS A 58 -2.05 -0.14 1.47
C CYS A 58 -1.40 0.75 2.53
N LYS A 59 -2.10 0.97 3.64
CA LYS A 59 -1.58 1.64 4.84
C LYS A 59 -1.31 0.64 5.95
N CYS A 60 -0.49 1.01 6.94
CA CYS A 60 -0.34 0.18 8.13
C CYS A 60 -1.70 -0.08 8.81
N ALA A 61 -1.89 -1.30 9.28
CA ALA A 61 -3.05 -1.67 10.07
C ALA A 61 -3.08 -0.84 11.38
N PRO A 62 -4.26 -0.65 12.00
CA PRO A 62 -4.35 0.04 13.29
C PRO A 62 -3.40 -0.57 14.33
N GLY A 63 -2.62 0.28 15.01
CA GLY A 63 -1.61 -0.14 15.99
C GLY A 63 -0.24 -0.50 15.41
N TYR A 64 -0.05 -0.37 14.10
CA TYR A 64 1.25 -0.55 13.44
C TYR A 64 1.71 0.76 12.80
N ILE A 65 3.02 0.95 12.74
CA ILE A 65 3.68 2.11 12.13
C ILE A 65 4.74 1.67 11.11
N LEU A 66 5.14 2.58 10.22
CA LEU A 66 6.15 2.28 9.22
C LEU A 66 7.52 2.12 9.88
N LEU A 67 8.22 1.04 9.54
CA LEU A 67 9.62 0.85 9.92
C LEU A 67 10.50 1.92 9.26
N GLY A 68 10.26 2.22 7.97
CA GLY A 68 11.00 3.24 7.22
C GLY A 68 10.39 4.63 7.36
N ASP A 69 11.18 5.68 7.11
CA ASP A 69 10.67 7.05 7.11
C ASP A 69 9.83 7.33 5.86
N ARG A 70 8.51 7.51 6.04
CA ARG A 70 7.52 7.90 5.01
C ARG A 70 7.49 7.03 3.75
N ASP A 71 8.11 5.87 3.79
CA ASP A 71 8.08 4.90 2.71
C ASP A 71 6.87 3.98 2.90
N PRO A 72 5.78 4.16 2.12
CA PRO A 72 4.61 3.31 2.21
C PRO A 72 4.88 1.88 1.76
N SER A 73 6.04 1.60 1.12
CA SER A 73 6.47 0.24 0.79
C SER A 73 7.15 -0.46 1.98
N SER A 74 7.69 0.28 2.94
CA SER A 74 8.35 -0.27 4.13
C SER A 74 7.41 -1.13 4.98
N ASN A 75 8.00 -2.06 5.74
CA ASN A 75 7.23 -2.96 6.61
C ASN A 75 6.52 -2.18 7.72
N CYS A 76 5.35 -2.68 8.14
CA CYS A 76 4.62 -2.15 9.28
C CYS A 76 4.91 -3.01 10.51
N ILE A 77 5.46 -2.39 11.54
CA ILE A 77 5.81 -3.04 12.82
C ILE A 77 5.06 -2.35 13.95
N LYS A 78 5.07 -2.96 15.14
CA LYS A 78 4.51 -2.29 16.31
C LYS A 78 5.47 -1.18 16.77
N PRO A 79 4.97 -0.06 17.32
CA PRO A 79 5.81 1.02 17.81
C PRO A 79 6.87 0.57 18.83
N GLU A 80 6.55 -0.40 19.67
CA GLU A 80 7.47 -0.98 20.65
C GLU A 80 8.65 -1.76 20.05
N ASP A 81 8.56 -2.15 18.77
CA ASP A 81 9.60 -2.93 18.06
C ASP A 81 10.53 -2.02 17.22
N CYS A 82 10.40 -0.70 17.32
CA CYS A 82 11.28 0.24 16.62
C CYS A 82 12.74 0.13 17.12
N PRO A 83 13.73 0.29 16.22
CA PRO A 83 15.15 0.23 16.56
C PRO A 83 15.63 1.41 17.42
#